data_AF-A0A385F0Y9-F1
#
_entry.id   AF-A0A385F0Y9-F1
#
_cell.length_a   1.000
_cell.length_b   1.000
_cell.length_c   1.000
_cell.angle_alpha   90.00
_cell.angle_beta   90.00
_cell.angle_gamma   90.00
#
_symmetry.space_group_name_H-M   'P 1'
#
loop_
_entity.id
_entity.type
_entity.pdbx_description
1 polymer ?
#
loop_
_entity_poly.entity_id
_entity_poly.type
_entity_poly.pdbx_seq_one_letter_code
_entity_poly.pdbx_strand_id
1 'polypeptide(L)'
;MQNQIRQLEDGTFEIGTWIQNANGEVVFFDATSAKTLEEANKIADELDDQEFKLAKSEIDMLGGIQGANKVLELMNENEAVAVEFDKNRFDINELKFYNQKDFEQRMDDYLDNGETATIYMQTLKSKACCTKLDF
;
A
#
# COMPACT_ATOMS: atom_id res chain seq x y z
N MET A 1 4.85 -4.41 -15.24
CA MET A 1 4.95 -2.93 -15.28
C MET A 1 6.38 -2.61 -14.85
N GLN A 2 7.21 -1.91 -15.62
CA GLN A 2 8.64 -1.67 -15.27
C GLN A 2 8.85 -0.57 -14.20
N ASN A 3 7.85 -0.32 -13.37
CA ASN A 3 7.90 0.79 -12.44
C ASN A 3 8.83 0.50 -11.27
N GLN A 4 9.33 -0.71 -11.06
CA GLN A 4 10.09 -1.05 -9.84
C GLN A 4 11.61 -1.02 -10.02
N ILE A 5 12.16 -0.89 -11.23
CA ILE A 5 13.61 -1.01 -11.47
C ILE A 5 14.26 0.36 -11.71
N ARG A 6 15.32 0.67 -10.97
CA ARG A 6 16.17 1.87 -11.09
C ARG A 6 17.61 1.46 -11.42
N GLN A 7 18.19 1.98 -12.49
CA GLN A 7 19.62 1.77 -12.79
C GLN A 7 20.49 2.78 -12.04
N LEU A 8 21.59 2.32 -11.45
CA LEU A 8 22.58 3.14 -10.75
C LEU A 8 23.77 3.52 -11.66
N GLU A 9 24.51 4.55 -11.25
CA GLU A 9 25.68 5.05 -11.98
C GLU A 9 26.80 4.02 -12.13
N ASP A 10 26.90 3.06 -11.19
CA ASP A 10 27.88 1.98 -11.20
C ASP A 10 27.50 0.81 -12.13
N GLY A 11 26.37 0.92 -12.83
CA GLY A 11 25.86 -0.09 -13.76
C GLY A 11 25.06 -1.21 -13.10
N THR A 12 24.84 -1.16 -11.78
CA THR A 12 23.94 -2.07 -11.06
C THR A 12 22.50 -1.55 -11.09
N PHE A 13 21.56 -2.36 -10.58
CA PHE A 13 20.14 -2.07 -10.57
C PHE A 13 19.61 -2.16 -9.15
N GLU A 14 18.64 -1.32 -8.83
CA GLU A 14 17.83 -1.44 -7.63
C GLU A 14 16.38 -1.73 -8.01
N ILE A 15 15.69 -2.50 -7.17
CA ILE A 15 14.33 -2.99 -7.37
C ILE A 15 13.54 -2.65 -6.11
N GLY A 16 12.47 -1.87 -6.23
CA GLY A 16 11.71 -1.35 -5.09
C GLY A 16 10.50 -0.54 -5.53
N THR A 17 9.86 0.13 -4.58
CA THR A 17 8.56 0.79 -4.81
C THR A 17 8.73 2.30 -4.87
N TRP A 18 8.18 2.93 -5.90
CA TRP A 18 8.09 4.40 -5.94
C TRP A 18 6.87 4.88 -5.16
N ILE A 19 7.12 5.78 -4.22
CA ILE A 19 6.12 6.42 -3.39
C ILE A 19 6.22 7.92 -3.61
N GLN A 20 5.09 8.61 -3.61
CA GLN A 20 5.07 10.06 -3.59
C GLN A 20 4.99 10.52 -2.13
N ASN A 21 5.95 11.31 -1.66
CA ASN A 21 5.93 11.83 -0.30
C ASN A 21 4.89 12.96 -0.13
N ALA A 22 4.70 13.44 1.09
CA ALA A 22 3.73 14.50 1.42
C ALA A 22 3.96 15.83 0.67
N ASN A 23 5.18 16.06 0.18
CA ASN A 23 5.54 17.25 -0.61
C ASN A 23 5.31 17.05 -2.12
N GLY A 24 4.81 15.88 -2.54
CA GLY A 24 4.62 15.54 -3.94
C GLY A 24 5.87 15.02 -4.65
N GLU A 25 6.96 14.77 -3.93
CA GLU A 25 8.21 14.26 -4.49
C GLU A 25 8.17 12.74 -4.62
N VAL A 26 8.66 12.23 -5.75
CA VAL A 26 8.70 10.79 -6.01
C VAL A 26 9.99 10.22 -5.42
N VAL A 27 9.87 9.37 -4.42
CA VAL A 27 10.95 8.70 -3.69
C VAL A 27 10.95 7.21 -3.97
N PHE A 28 12.13 6.60 -3.98
CA PHE A 28 12.31 5.16 -4.18
C PHE A 28 12.52 4.48 -2.82
N PHE A 29 11.68 3.51 -2.48
CA PHE A 29 11.59 2.90 -1.16
C PHE A 29 11.71 1.36 -1.22
N ASP A 30 12.14 0.75 -0.11
CA ASP A 30 12.27 -0.72 0.08
C ASP A 30 13.08 -1.44 -1.02
N ALA A 31 14.24 -0.88 -1.35
CA ALA A 31 15.04 -1.32 -2.49
C ALA A 31 15.92 -2.55 -2.19
N THR A 32 15.88 -3.55 -3.06
CA THR A 32 16.90 -4.60 -3.19
C THR A 32 17.79 -4.33 -4.40
N SER A 33 19.01 -4.90 -4.44
CA SER A 33 19.97 -4.68 -5.54
C SER A 33 20.18 -5.91 -6.42
N ALA A 34 20.42 -5.71 -7.71
CA ALA A 34 20.81 -6.73 -8.68
C ALA A 34 22.01 -6.26 -9.53
N LYS A 35 22.84 -7.21 -9.97
CA LYS A 35 24.04 -6.89 -10.77
C LYS A 35 23.77 -6.85 -12.26
N THR A 36 22.68 -7.48 -12.71
CA THR A 36 22.29 -7.53 -14.12
C THR A 36 20.83 -7.16 -14.27
N LEU A 37 20.46 -6.69 -15.47
CA LEU A 37 19.07 -6.39 -15.79
C LEU A 37 18.20 -7.66 -15.78
N GLU A 38 18.75 -8.81 -16.14
CA GLU A 38 18.02 -10.10 -16.11
C GLU A 38 17.65 -10.49 -14.67
N GLU A 39 18.60 -10.37 -13.75
CA GLU A 39 18.36 -10.59 -12.32
C GLU A 39 17.36 -9.57 -11.75
N ALA A 40 17.50 -8.30 -12.12
CA ALA A 40 16.58 -7.24 -11.70
C ALA A 40 15.13 -7.52 -12.16
N ASN A 41 14.94 -7.93 -13.42
CA ASN A 41 13.62 -8.29 -13.93
C ASN A 41 13.02 -9.48 -13.18
N LYS A 42 13.81 -10.53 -12.93
CA LYS A 42 13.33 -11.70 -12.19
C LYS A 42 12.88 -11.32 -10.78
N ILE A 43 13.66 -10.50 -10.08
CA ILE A 43 13.32 -10.03 -8.73
C ILE A 43 12.06 -9.16 -8.77
N ALA A 44 11.94 -8.26 -9.74
CA ALA A 44 10.76 -7.42 -9.91
C ALA A 44 9.50 -8.25 -10.17
N ASP A 45 9.58 -9.26 -11.03
CA ASP A 45 8.45 -10.16 -11.31
C ASP A 45 8.03 -10.94 -10.04
N GLU A 46 8.98 -11.44 -9.25
CA GLU A 46 8.70 -12.13 -7.99
C GLU A 46 8.08 -11.18 -6.93
N LEU A 47 8.52 -9.93 -6.90
CA LEU A 47 7.98 -8.88 -6.01
C LEU A 47 6.53 -8.53 -6.40
N ASP A 48 6.27 -8.28 -7.69
CA ASP A 48 4.94 -8.03 -8.25
C ASP A 48 3.96 -9.17 -7.87
N ASP A 49 4.40 -10.42 -7.99
CA ASP A 49 3.63 -11.61 -7.60
C ASP A 49 3.29 -11.63 -6.11
N GLN A 50 4.23 -11.21 -5.25
CA GLN A 50 4.00 -11.13 -3.80
C GLN A 50 3.09 -9.97 -3.43
N GLU A 51 3.28 -8.79 -4.01
CA GLU A 51 2.39 -7.63 -3.81
C GLU A 51 0.96 -7.97 -4.23
N PHE A 52 0.78 -8.65 -5.37
CA PHE A 52 -0.53 -9.11 -5.81
C PHE A 52 -1.16 -10.10 -4.83
N LYS A 53 -0.39 -11.09 -4.35
CA LYS A 53 -0.87 -12.05 -3.34
C LYS A 53 -1.25 -11.37 -2.03
N LEU A 54 -0.46 -10.38 -1.59
CA LEU A 54 -0.73 -9.59 -0.39
C LEU A 54 -2.03 -8.81 -0.55
N ALA A 55 -2.16 -8.02 -1.63
CA ALA A 55 -3.35 -7.23 -1.91
C ALA A 55 -4.62 -8.11 -2.00
N LYS A 56 -4.51 -9.29 -2.61
CA LYS A 56 -5.59 -10.27 -2.64
C LYS A 56 -5.96 -10.75 -1.23
N SER A 57 -4.96 -11.10 -0.42
CA SER A 57 -5.19 -11.54 0.97
C SER A 57 -5.86 -10.46 1.81
N GLU A 58 -5.50 -9.19 1.60
CA GLU A 58 -6.14 -8.04 2.26
C GLU A 58 -7.60 -7.90 1.86
N ILE A 59 -7.92 -8.00 0.56
CA ILE A 59 -9.30 -7.99 0.08
C ILE A 59 -10.10 -9.16 0.68
N ASP A 60 -9.51 -10.36 0.72
CA ASP A 60 -10.16 -11.53 1.29
C ASP A 60 -10.45 -11.33 2.79
N MET A 61 -9.54 -10.71 3.55
CA MET A 61 -9.75 -10.36 4.97
C MET A 61 -10.94 -9.40 5.18
N LEU A 62 -11.18 -8.52 4.23
CA LEU A 62 -12.31 -7.57 4.27
C LEU A 62 -13.65 -8.20 3.86
N GLY A 63 -13.74 -9.52 3.70
CA GLY A 63 -14.95 -10.19 3.19
C GLY A 63 -15.03 -10.17 1.66
N GLY A 64 -13.88 -10.11 0.98
CA GLY A 64 -13.76 -10.06 -0.46
C GLY A 64 -14.07 -8.67 -1.04
N ILE A 65 -14.22 -8.62 -2.36
CA ILE A 65 -14.39 -7.36 -3.12
C ILE A 65 -15.60 -6.54 -2.63
N GLN A 66 -16.68 -7.19 -2.21
CA GLN A 66 -17.87 -6.49 -1.72
C GLN A 66 -17.59 -5.73 -0.42
N GLY A 67 -16.89 -6.34 0.53
CA GLY A 67 -16.53 -5.67 1.77
C GLY A 67 -15.44 -4.62 1.56
N ALA A 68 -14.46 -4.86 0.68
CA ALA A 68 -13.47 -3.84 0.29
C ALA A 68 -14.13 -2.59 -0.32
N ASN A 69 -15.10 -2.77 -1.23
CA ASN A 69 -15.87 -1.66 -1.79
C ASN A 69 -16.67 -0.92 -0.72
N LYS A 70 -17.28 -1.65 0.23
CA LYS A 70 -18.04 -1.00 1.30
C LYS A 70 -17.15 -0.17 2.23
N VAL A 71 -15.94 -0.65 2.53
CA VAL A 71 -14.95 0.11 3.28
C VAL A 71 -14.57 1.40 2.53
N LEU A 72 -14.34 1.33 1.23
CA LEU A 72 -14.04 2.52 0.41
C LEU A 72 -15.19 3.53 0.39
N GLU A 73 -16.45 3.07 0.28
CA GLU A 73 -17.62 3.94 0.40
C GLU A 73 -17.64 4.66 1.75
N LEU A 74 -17.48 3.93 2.85
CA LEU A 74 -17.49 4.49 4.20
C LEU A 74 -16.32 5.47 4.41
N MET A 75 -15.14 5.18 3.86
CA MET A 75 -14.02 6.12 3.90
C MET A 75 -14.33 7.43 3.18
N ASN A 76 -15.00 7.36 2.02
CA ASN A 76 -15.41 8.56 1.29
C ASN A 76 -16.49 9.35 2.05
N GLU A 77 -17.48 8.66 2.64
CA GLU A 77 -18.54 9.26 3.45
C GLU A 77 -17.97 9.98 4.70
N ASN A 78 -16.91 9.45 5.30
CA ASN A 78 -16.28 10.00 6.50
C ASN A 78 -15.10 10.94 6.19
N GLU A 79 -14.86 11.29 4.92
CA GLU A 79 -13.71 12.08 4.49
C GLU A 79 -12.35 11.54 5.01
N ALA A 80 -12.27 10.22 5.16
CA ALA A 80 -11.15 9.53 5.77
C ALA A 80 -10.06 9.20 4.75
N VAL A 81 -8.81 9.32 5.20
CA VAL A 81 -7.64 8.86 4.43
C VAL A 81 -7.21 7.46 4.83
N ALA A 82 -7.60 6.99 6.02
CA ALA A 82 -7.24 5.70 6.56
C ALA A 82 -8.38 5.09 7.39
N VAL A 83 -8.37 3.77 7.50
CA VAL A 83 -9.27 2.99 8.35
C VAL A 83 -8.46 1.98 9.16
N GLU A 84 -8.78 1.82 10.45
CA GLU A 84 -8.19 0.83 11.36
C GLU A 84 -9.23 -0.24 11.70
N PHE A 85 -8.78 -1.50 11.73
CA PHE A 85 -9.55 -2.67 12.16
C PHE A 85 -8.62 -3.78 12.69
N ASP A 86 -9.16 -4.71 13.48
CA ASP A 86 -8.40 -5.87 13.96
C ASP A 86 -8.14 -6.86 12.80
N LYS A 87 -6.85 -7.09 12.50
CA LYS A 87 -6.41 -8.00 11.44
C LYS A 87 -6.93 -9.44 11.58
N ASN A 88 -7.28 -9.87 12.80
CA ASN A 88 -7.75 -11.23 13.05
C ASN A 88 -9.29 -11.34 13.01
N ARG A 89 -9.98 -10.20 13.02
CA ARG A 89 -11.44 -10.13 13.04
C ARG A 89 -11.90 -8.84 12.38
N PHE A 90 -12.15 -8.91 11.07
CA PHE A 90 -12.81 -7.83 10.37
C PHE A 90 -14.29 -7.74 10.78
N ASP A 91 -14.70 -6.59 11.32
CA ASP A 91 -16.10 -6.22 11.57
C ASP A 91 -16.33 -4.80 11.08
N ILE A 92 -17.24 -4.65 10.12
CA ILE A 92 -17.51 -3.37 9.45
C ILE A 92 -18.06 -2.30 10.41
N ASN A 93 -18.65 -2.72 11.54
CA ASN A 93 -19.20 -1.79 12.53
C ASN A 93 -18.17 -1.32 13.55
N GLU A 94 -17.00 -1.98 13.60
CA GLU A 94 -15.90 -1.65 14.52
C GLU A 94 -14.79 -0.83 13.83
N LEU A 95 -15.01 -0.40 12.58
CA LEU A 95 -14.06 0.41 11.81
C LEU A 95 -13.85 1.78 12.45
N LYS A 96 -12.58 2.16 12.61
CA LYS A 96 -12.20 3.53 13.01
C LYS A 96 -11.67 4.27 11.80
N PHE A 97 -12.21 5.45 11.53
CA PHE A 97 -11.85 6.27 10.38
C PHE A 97 -10.97 7.44 10.82
N TYR A 98 -9.92 7.71 10.06
CA TYR A 98 -8.97 8.78 10.33
C TYR A 98 -8.90 9.74 9.15
N ASN A 99 -9.05 11.04 9.43
CA ASN A 99 -8.64 12.08 8.48
C ASN A 99 -7.10 12.18 8.44
N GLN A 100 -6.57 13.00 7.53
CA GLN A 100 -5.11 13.13 7.32
C GLN A 100 -4.34 13.46 8.61
N LYS A 101 -4.82 14.42 9.39
CA LYS A 101 -4.13 14.90 10.60
C LYS A 101 -4.15 13.85 11.70
N ASP A 102 -5.29 13.21 11.92
CA ASP A 102 -5.44 12.20 12.96
C ASP A 102 -4.66 10.92 12.60
N PHE A 103 -4.55 10.61 11.31
CA PHE A 103 -3.73 9.50 10.81
C PHE A 103 -2.23 9.75 11.04
N GLU A 104 -1.74 10.95 10.71
CA GLU A 104 -0.34 11.34 10.95
C GLU A 104 0.03 11.23 12.43
N GLN A 105 -0.80 11.78 13.32
CA GLN A 105 -0.58 11.70 14.76
C GLN A 105 -0.61 10.26 15.25
N ARG A 106 -1.57 9.45 14.77
CA ARG A 106 -1.65 8.04 15.14
C ARG A 106 -0.39 7.28 14.70
N MET A 107 0.17 7.61 13.54
CA MET A 107 1.42 6.99 13.07
C MET A 107 2.64 7.36 13.91
N ASP A 108 2.74 8.61 14.33
CA ASP A 108 3.79 9.04 15.27
C ASP A 108 3.70 8.22 16.58
N ASP A 109 2.49 8.06 17.12
CA ASP A 109 2.25 7.26 18.33
C ASP A 109 2.57 5.76 18.13
N TYR A 110 2.38 5.20 16.93
CA TYR A 110 2.74 3.81 16.60
C TYR A 110 4.25 3.61 16.55
N LEU A 111 4.98 4.55 15.94
CA LEU A 111 6.43 4.49 15.82
C LEU A 111 7.12 4.58 17.19
N ASP A 112 6.53 5.32 18.12
CA ASP A 112 7.04 5.47 19.48
C ASP A 112 6.75 4.26 20.39
N ASN A 113 5.65 3.53 20.15
CA ASN A 113 5.15 2.50 21.09
C ASN A 113 5.23 1.04 20.58
N GLY A 114 5.55 0.80 19.30
CA GLY A 114 5.83 -0.55 18.78
C GLY A 114 4.63 -1.52 18.75
N GLU A 115 3.40 -1.02 18.78
CA GLU A 115 2.20 -1.87 18.75
C GLU A 115 1.98 -2.50 17.36
N THR A 116 2.05 -3.84 17.29
CA THR A 116 1.76 -4.62 16.10
C THR A 116 0.26 -4.90 15.95
N ALA A 117 -0.41 -4.26 14.99
CA ALA A 117 -1.42 -4.83 14.09
C ALA A 117 -2.42 -3.77 13.63
N THR A 118 -2.11 -3.07 12.54
CA THR A 118 -3.11 -2.25 11.85
C THR A 118 -2.82 -2.25 10.36
N ILE A 119 -3.77 -2.76 9.58
CA ILE A 119 -3.77 -2.61 8.13
C ILE A 119 -4.36 -1.24 7.83
N TYR A 120 -3.57 -0.37 7.21
CA TYR A 120 -4.05 0.91 6.72
C TYR A 120 -4.45 0.74 5.26
N MET A 121 -5.76 0.71 4.98
CA MET A 121 -6.20 1.09 3.65
C MET A 121 -6.07 2.60 3.55
N GLN A 122 -4.99 3.07 2.93
CA GLN A 122 -4.88 4.46 2.55
C GLN A 122 -5.78 4.66 1.32
N THR A 123 -6.74 5.58 1.37
CA THR A 123 -7.45 5.97 0.14
C THR A 123 -6.39 6.57 -0.77
N LEU A 124 -6.08 5.82 -1.81
CA LEU A 124 -5.39 6.28 -3.00
C LEU A 124 -6.26 7.31 -3.73
N LYS A 125 -6.52 8.47 -3.11
CA LYS A 125 -7.03 9.64 -3.82
C LYS A 125 -6.06 10.11 -4.92
N SER A 126 -4.90 9.48 -5.09
CA SER A 126 -4.06 9.62 -6.30
C SER A 126 -3.77 8.35 -7.12
N LYS A 127 -4.25 7.14 -6.76
CA LYS A 127 -4.12 5.95 -7.65
C LYS A 127 -5.46 5.32 -8.09
N ALA A 128 -6.62 5.79 -7.61
CA ALA A 128 -7.91 5.30 -8.10
C ALA A 128 -8.32 5.83 -9.49
N CYS A 129 -7.43 6.51 -10.23
CA CYS A 129 -7.80 7.02 -11.56
C CYS A 129 -7.60 5.99 -12.69
N CYS A 130 -6.73 4.99 -12.61
CA CYS A 130 -6.37 4.25 -13.82
C CYS A 130 -5.98 2.78 -13.60
N THR A 131 -6.87 1.99 -13.00
CA THR A 131 -7.01 0.61 -13.47
C THR A 131 -8.49 0.28 -13.54
N LYS A 132 -9.07 0.47 -14.72
CA LYS A 132 -10.31 -0.23 -15.07
C LYS A 132 -10.07 -1.71 -14.78
N LEU A 133 -10.80 -2.24 -13.80
CA LEU A 133 -11.05 -3.67 -13.73
C LEU A 133 -12.06 -3.99 -14.82
N ASP A 134 -11.56 -4.11 -16.05
CA ASP A 134 -12.28 -4.78 -17.12
C ASP A 134 -12.01 -6.29 -16.92
N PHE A 135 -13.04 -7.03 -16.47
CA PHE A 135 -13.10 -8.48 -16.57
C PHE A 135 -13.35 -8.89 -18.04
#